data_AF-A0A520J2U2-F1
#
_entry.id   AF-A0A520J2U2-F1
#
_cell.length_a   1.000
_cell.length_b   1.000
_cell.length_c   1.000
_cell.angle_alpha   90.00
_cell.angle_beta   90.00
_cell.angle_gamma   90.00
#
_symmetry.space_group_name_H-M   'P 1'
#
loop_
_entity.id
_entity.type
_entity.pdbx_description
1 polymer ?
#
loop_
_entity_poly.entity_id
_entity_poly.type
_entity_poly.pdbx_seq_one_letter_code
_entity_poly.pdbx_strand_id
1 'polypeptide(L)'
;MGSGRSSSAADLSGYPALADDSGLCVDALNGDPGVYTADWAETPNGRDWIMAMRKVEDAVVAKGPDATRGAHFVSVLALAWPDGHVEWFEGRAEGTLVWPPRGDVGFGYDPVFVPLGYDQTYAELPHETKNAISHRNEAFKLLEAAVF
;
A
#
# COMPACT_ATOMS: atom_id res chain seq x y z
N MET A 1 -8.25 -4.53 -10.76
CA MET A 1 -8.52 -3.25 -10.07
C MET A 1 -9.91 -3.32 -9.44
N GLY A 2 -10.05 -2.88 -8.19
CA GLY A 2 -11.06 -3.34 -7.22
C GLY A 2 -12.40 -2.58 -7.14
N SER A 3 -13.05 -2.22 -8.25
CA SER A 3 -14.33 -1.49 -8.25
C SER A 3 -15.50 -2.35 -7.81
N GLY A 4 -15.36 -3.68 -7.83
CA GLY A 4 -16.44 -4.58 -7.43
C GLY A 4 -17.00 -4.25 -6.05
N ARG A 5 -16.15 -3.82 -5.10
CA ARG A 5 -16.61 -3.41 -3.76
C ARG A 5 -17.39 -2.09 -3.78
N SER A 6 -16.88 -1.04 -4.42
CA SER A 6 -17.56 0.27 -4.45
C SER A 6 -18.81 0.23 -5.34
N SER A 7 -18.76 -0.39 -6.52
CA SER A 7 -19.93 -0.55 -7.39
C SER A 7 -21.07 -1.32 -6.71
N SER A 8 -20.78 -2.44 -6.03
CA SER A 8 -21.82 -3.17 -5.28
C SER A 8 -22.39 -2.36 -4.12
N ALA A 9 -21.55 -1.58 -3.41
CA ALA A 9 -22.03 -0.72 -2.33
C ALA A 9 -22.89 0.44 -2.84
N ALA A 10 -22.53 1.02 -3.99
CA ALA A 10 -23.30 2.11 -4.61
C ALA A 10 -24.67 1.63 -5.09
N ASP A 11 -24.71 0.47 -5.76
CA ASP A 11 -25.95 -0.17 -6.24
C ASP A 11 -26.90 -0.49 -5.07
N LEU A 12 -26.40 -1.13 -4.02
CA LEU A 12 -27.21 -1.53 -2.87
C LEU A 12 -27.70 -0.36 -2.02
N SER A 13 -26.92 0.73 -1.93
CA SER A 13 -27.23 1.86 -1.05
C SER A 13 -27.98 2.99 -1.73
N GLY A 14 -27.85 3.13 -3.06
CA GLY A 14 -28.34 4.29 -3.79
C GLY A 14 -27.52 5.57 -3.58
N TYR A 15 -26.32 5.47 -2.99
CA TYR A 15 -25.40 6.59 -2.75
C TYR A 15 -24.03 6.34 -3.41
N PRO A 16 -23.24 7.38 -3.69
CA PRO A 16 -21.84 7.20 -4.07
C PRO A 16 -21.08 6.41 -3.01
N ALA A 17 -20.22 5.49 -3.45
CA ALA A 17 -19.43 4.63 -2.58
C ALA A 17 -17.94 4.69 -2.95
N LEU A 18 -17.10 4.78 -1.93
CA LEU A 18 -15.64 4.82 -2.07
C LEU A 18 -15.03 3.51 -1.55
N ALA A 19 -14.12 2.92 -2.31
CA ALA A 19 -13.29 1.80 -1.87
C ALA A 19 -11.80 2.13 -2.04
N ASP A 20 -10.97 1.64 -1.13
CA ASP A 20 -9.50 1.67 -1.21
C ASP A 20 -8.98 0.24 -1.42
N ASP A 21 -7.97 0.10 -2.27
CA ASP A 21 -7.15 -1.09 -2.40
C ASP A 21 -5.67 -0.68 -2.40
N SER A 22 -4.91 -1.18 -1.43
CA SER A 22 -3.55 -0.70 -1.17
C SER A 22 -2.58 -1.84 -0.93
N GLY A 23 -1.34 -1.68 -1.40
CA GLY A 23 -0.31 -2.70 -1.27
C GLY A 23 1.11 -2.17 -1.38
N LEU A 24 2.07 -2.99 -0.97
CA LEU A 24 3.50 -2.80 -1.21
C LEU A 24 3.87 -3.53 -2.51
N CYS A 25 4.54 -2.84 -3.42
CA CYS A 25 5.09 -3.39 -4.64
C CYS A 25 6.62 -3.37 -4.56
N VAL A 26 7.27 -4.51 -4.75
CA VAL A 26 8.74 -4.61 -4.71
C VAL A 26 9.28 -4.84 -6.11
N ASP A 27 10.18 -3.98 -6.57
CA ASP A 27 10.65 -3.96 -7.95
C ASP A 27 11.37 -5.26 -8.33
N ALA A 28 12.24 -5.76 -7.44
CA ALA A 28 12.95 -7.03 -7.65
C ALA A 28 12.02 -8.26 -7.69
N LEU A 29 10.79 -8.12 -7.20
CA LEU A 29 9.77 -9.16 -7.18
C LEU A 29 8.68 -8.91 -8.24
N ASN A 30 8.94 -8.06 -9.24
CA ASN A 30 7.97 -7.70 -10.28
C ASN A 30 6.65 -7.15 -9.73
N GLY A 31 6.70 -6.44 -8.60
CA GLY A 31 5.53 -5.83 -7.96
C GLY A 31 4.88 -6.67 -6.87
N ASP A 32 5.34 -7.90 -6.60
CA ASP A 32 4.89 -8.65 -5.43
C ASP A 32 5.35 -7.96 -4.12
N PRO A 33 4.58 -8.03 -3.02
CA PRO A 33 3.31 -8.76 -2.87
C PRO A 33 2.10 -8.07 -3.52
N GLY A 34 2.18 -6.79 -3.86
CA GLY A 34 1.16 -6.04 -4.59
C GLY A 34 -0.22 -6.09 -3.91
N VAL A 35 -1.27 -6.40 -4.67
CA VAL A 35 -2.64 -6.54 -4.15
C VAL A 35 -2.78 -7.64 -3.07
N TYR A 36 -1.84 -8.58 -3.00
CA TYR A 36 -1.81 -9.67 -2.01
C TYR A 36 -1.00 -9.31 -0.76
N THR A 37 -0.67 -8.03 -0.56
CA THR A 37 0.10 -7.52 0.59
C THR A 37 -0.38 -8.07 1.93
N ALA A 38 -1.70 -8.09 2.15
CA ALA A 38 -2.29 -8.57 3.39
C ALA A 38 -2.30 -10.10 3.50
N ASP A 39 -2.45 -10.80 2.38
CA ASP A 39 -2.51 -12.27 2.29
C ASP A 39 -1.15 -12.89 2.59
N TRP A 40 -0.06 -12.18 2.25
CA TRP A 40 1.30 -12.61 2.59
C TRP A 40 1.55 -12.71 4.10
N ALA A 41 0.79 -11.95 4.89
CA ALA A 41 0.82 -12.00 6.35
C ALA A 41 -0.17 -13.00 6.95
N GLU A 42 -1.06 -13.61 6.15
CA GLU A 42 -2.12 -14.45 6.69
C GLU A 42 -1.60 -15.76 7.27
N THR A 43 -2.13 -16.12 8.44
CA THR A 43 -1.92 -17.41 9.12
C THR A 43 -3.24 -17.92 9.68
N PRO A 44 -3.33 -19.20 10.08
CA PRO A 44 -4.51 -19.73 10.77
C PRO A 44 -4.89 -18.97 12.06
N ASN A 45 -3.95 -18.23 12.66
CA ASN A 45 -4.13 -17.52 13.92
C ASN A 45 -4.23 -15.99 13.74
N GLY A 46 -4.43 -15.51 12.51
CA GLY A 46 -4.45 -14.09 12.17
C GLY A 46 -3.20 -13.64 11.42
N ARG A 47 -3.00 -12.33 11.27
CA ARG A 47 -1.90 -11.78 10.47
C ARG A 47 -0.60 -11.70 11.27
N ASP A 48 0.47 -12.24 10.69
CA ASP A 48 1.86 -12.11 11.17
C ASP A 48 2.68 -11.31 10.16
N TRP A 49 2.89 -10.03 10.47
CA TRP A 49 3.63 -9.10 9.62
C TRP A 49 5.14 -9.31 9.66
N ILE A 50 5.68 -9.86 10.74
CA ILE A 50 7.12 -10.19 10.82
C ILE A 50 7.44 -11.32 9.84
N MET A 51 6.58 -12.35 9.81
CA MET A 51 6.65 -13.43 8.85
C MET A 51 6.49 -12.92 7.40
N ALA A 52 5.55 -12.00 7.15
CA ALA A 52 5.35 -11.41 5.83
C ALA A 52 6.58 -10.61 5.34
N MET A 53 7.12 -9.74 6.20
CA MET A 53 8.33 -8.96 5.91
C MET A 53 9.53 -9.88 5.67
N ARG A 54 9.66 -10.97 6.44
CA ARG A 54 10.70 -11.99 6.22
C ARG A 54 10.56 -12.65 4.85
N LYS A 55 9.35 -13.05 4.44
CA LYS A 55 9.12 -13.63 3.10
C LYS A 55 9.58 -12.70 1.98
N VAL A 56 9.29 -11.40 2.10
CA VAL A 56 9.75 -10.39 1.14
C VAL A 56 11.27 -10.30 1.13
N GLU A 57 11.91 -10.17 2.28
CA GLU A 57 13.38 -10.10 2.36
C GLU A 57 14.04 -11.35 1.77
N ASP A 58 13.58 -12.54 2.15
CA ASP A 58 14.14 -13.80 1.67
C ASP A 58 13.98 -13.92 0.14
N ALA A 59 12.84 -13.50 -0.41
CA ALA A 59 12.58 -13.48 -1.84
C ALA A 59 13.49 -12.49 -2.58
N VAL A 60 13.74 -11.30 -2.02
CA VAL A 60 14.65 -10.31 -2.59
C VAL A 60 16.10 -10.81 -2.53
N VAL A 61 16.53 -11.37 -1.41
CA VAL A 61 17.88 -11.96 -1.26
C VAL A 61 18.10 -13.09 -2.26
N ALA A 62 17.08 -13.91 -2.51
CA ALA A 62 17.15 -15.00 -3.50
C ALA A 62 17.35 -14.50 -4.94
N LYS A 63 17.08 -13.22 -5.26
CA LYS A 63 17.39 -12.61 -6.56
C LYS A 63 18.88 -12.30 -6.74
N GLY A 64 19.68 -12.36 -5.68
CA GLY A 64 21.12 -12.12 -5.72
C GLY A 64 21.52 -10.73 -5.20
N PRO A 65 22.84 -10.46 -5.07
CA PRO A 65 23.37 -9.24 -4.45
C PRO A 65 23.06 -7.96 -5.24
N ASP A 66 22.86 -8.08 -6.56
CA ASP A 66 22.57 -6.93 -7.43
C ASP A 66 21.07 -6.62 -7.54
N ALA A 67 20.22 -7.33 -6.79
CA ALA A 67 18.79 -7.10 -6.79
C ALA A 67 18.45 -5.72 -6.24
N THR A 68 17.65 -4.96 -6.99
CA THR A 68 17.14 -3.67 -6.52
C THR A 68 16.33 -3.84 -5.24
N ARG A 69 16.47 -2.87 -4.33
CA ARG A 69 15.65 -2.75 -3.13
C ARG A 69 14.53 -1.72 -3.31
N GLY A 70 14.38 -1.18 -4.52
CA GLY A 70 13.29 -0.28 -4.90
C GLY A 70 11.93 -0.92 -4.62
N ALA A 71 11.07 -0.14 -3.99
CA ALA A 71 9.71 -0.54 -3.69
C ALA A 71 8.83 0.71 -3.59
N HIS A 72 7.53 0.52 -3.73
CA HIS A 72 6.58 1.59 -3.51
C HIS A 72 5.33 1.05 -2.83
N PHE A 73 4.74 1.86 -1.98
CA PHE A 73 3.34 1.64 -1.63
C PHE A 73 2.45 2.27 -2.69
N VAL A 74 1.34 1.60 -3.00
CA VAL A 74 0.28 2.11 -3.89
C VAL A 74 -1.07 2.02 -3.18
N SER A 75 -1.93 3.01 -3.40
CA SER A 75 -3.36 2.97 -3.05
C SER A 75 -4.15 3.38 -4.28
N VAL A 76 -5.17 2.60 -4.60
CA VAL A 76 -6.13 2.90 -5.65
C VAL A 76 -7.48 3.12 -5.00
N LEU A 77 -7.94 4.37 -5.03
CA LEU A 77 -9.30 4.73 -4.64
C LEU A 77 -10.24 4.52 -5.84
N ALA A 78 -11.38 3.89 -5.60
CA ALA A 78 -12.45 3.69 -6.57
C ALA A 78 -13.72 4.36 -6.07
N LEU A 79 -14.14 5.47 -6.69
CA LEU A 79 -15.39 6.16 -6.39
C LEU A 79 -16.44 5.74 -7.41
N ALA A 80 -17.49 5.06 -6.95
CA ALA A 80 -18.58 4.56 -7.79
C ALA A 80 -19.89 5.29 -7.49
N TRP A 81 -20.65 5.62 -8.52
CA TRP A 81 -21.97 6.25 -8.42
C TRP A 81 -23.10 5.24 -8.70
N PRO A 82 -24.33 5.50 -8.21
CA PRO A 82 -25.48 4.62 -8.46
C PRO A 82 -25.88 4.48 -9.93
N ASP A 83 -25.44 5.39 -10.80
CA ASP A 83 -25.68 5.34 -12.25
C ASP A 83 -24.67 4.46 -13.00
N GLY A 84 -23.71 3.86 -12.29
CA GLY A 84 -22.68 2.98 -12.83
C GLY A 84 -21.38 3.68 -13.23
N HIS A 85 -21.29 5.01 -13.11
CA HIS A 85 -20.03 5.74 -13.31
C HIS A 85 -19.01 5.37 -12.22
N VAL A 86 -17.74 5.22 -12.61
CA VAL A 86 -16.64 4.92 -11.68
C VAL A 86 -15.40 5.75 -12.04
N GLU A 87 -14.82 6.41 -11.04
CA GLU A 87 -13.52 7.08 -11.14
C GLU A 87 -12.48 6.41 -10.27
N TRP A 88 -11.23 6.50 -10.71
CA TRP A 88 -10.10 5.83 -10.09
C TRP A 88 -8.97 6.81 -9.83
N PHE A 89 -8.40 6.74 -8.63
CA PHE A 89 -7.31 7.61 -8.22
C PHE A 89 -6.19 6.76 -7.64
N GLU A 90 -5.04 6.74 -8.32
CA GLU A 90 -3.88 5.97 -7.90
C GLU A 90 -2.84 6.90 -7.26
N GLY A 91 -2.62 6.75 -5.97
CA GLY A 91 -1.55 7.40 -5.24
C GLY A 91 -0.41 6.43 -4.97
N ARG A 92 0.83 6.93 -5.02
CA ARG A 92 2.04 6.16 -4.76
C ARG A 92 2.93 6.87 -3.76
N ALA A 93 3.68 6.08 -3.02
CA ALA A 93 4.81 6.54 -2.24
C ALA A 93 6.02 5.67 -2.56
N GLU A 94 6.98 6.28 -3.26
CA GLU A 94 8.24 5.65 -3.66
C GLU A 94 9.19 5.51 -2.47
N GLY A 95 10.02 4.48 -2.48
CA GLY A 95 10.99 4.24 -1.43
C GLY A 95 11.88 3.02 -1.68
N THR A 96 12.49 2.55 -0.60
CA THR A 96 13.40 1.41 -0.63
C THR A 96 13.18 0.51 0.56
N LEU A 97 13.36 -0.80 0.36
CA LEU A 97 13.33 -1.77 1.43
C LEU A 97 14.64 -1.77 2.23
N VAL A 98 14.50 -1.92 3.54
CA VAL A 98 15.61 -2.08 4.47
C VAL A 98 15.43 -3.33 5.33
N TRP A 99 16.56 -3.89 5.76
CA TRP A 99 16.59 -5.02 6.68
C TRP A 99 17.75 -4.83 7.68
N PRO A 100 17.58 -5.10 8.99
CA PRO A 100 16.39 -5.60 9.67
C PRO A 100 15.27 -4.54 9.83
N PRO A 101 14.03 -4.96 10.19
CA PRO A 101 12.93 -4.05 10.50
C PRO A 101 13.31 -3.05 11.61
N ARG A 102 12.90 -1.78 11.47
CA ARG A 102 13.11 -0.71 12.46
C ARG A 102 11.83 0.06 12.73
N GLY A 103 11.69 0.57 13.95
CA GLY A 103 10.53 1.33 14.40
C GLY A 103 9.45 0.49 15.09
N ASP A 104 8.59 1.16 15.83
CA ASP A 104 7.55 0.57 16.69
C ASP A 104 6.15 1.13 16.45
N VAL A 105 6.02 2.12 15.56
CA VAL A 105 4.72 2.69 15.17
C VAL A 105 4.27 2.20 13.80
N GLY A 106 2.98 2.35 13.49
CA GLY A 106 2.44 1.96 12.18
C GLY A 106 1.97 0.50 12.10
N PHE A 107 1.92 -0.03 10.89
CA PHE A 107 1.39 -1.37 10.58
C PHE A 107 2.03 -1.97 9.33
N GLY A 108 1.84 -3.28 9.12
CA GLY A 108 2.21 -3.90 7.86
C GLY A 108 3.71 -3.92 7.61
N TYR A 109 4.12 -3.43 6.45
CA TYR A 109 5.51 -3.36 6.01
C TYR A 109 6.20 -2.03 6.36
N ASP A 110 5.55 -1.16 7.14
CA ASP A 110 6.15 0.10 7.58
C ASP A 110 7.57 -0.05 8.17
N PRO A 111 7.86 -1.09 8.98
CA PRO A 111 9.18 -1.25 9.58
C PRO A 111 10.33 -1.57 8.61
N VAL A 112 10.03 -1.98 7.38
CA VAL A 112 11.04 -2.32 6.37
C VAL A 112 11.01 -1.38 5.18
N PHE A 113 10.22 -0.31 5.22
CA PHE A 113 10.07 0.63 4.11
C PHE A 113 10.58 2.02 4.51
N VAL A 114 11.60 2.50 3.80
CA VAL A 114 12.10 3.87 3.90
C VAL A 114 11.58 4.68 2.71
N PRO A 115 10.74 5.71 2.92
CA PRO A 115 10.23 6.53 1.84
C PRO A 115 11.34 7.38 1.21
N LEU A 116 11.17 7.70 -0.07
CA LEU A 116 12.11 8.53 -0.82
C LEU A 116 12.32 9.88 -0.11
N GLY A 117 13.58 10.25 0.11
CA GLY A 117 13.96 11.49 0.78
C GLY A 117 14.06 11.43 2.30
N TYR A 118 13.94 10.23 2.90
CA TYR A 118 14.10 10.00 4.33
C TYR A 118 15.13 8.90 4.62
N ASP A 119 15.67 8.90 5.84
CA ASP A 119 16.53 7.82 6.36
C ASP A 119 15.78 6.90 7.36
N GLN A 120 14.60 7.35 7.81
CA GLN A 120 13.74 6.67 8.77
C GLN A 120 12.72 5.79 8.04
N THR A 121 12.41 4.63 8.59
CA THR A 121 11.31 3.80 8.10
C THR A 121 9.97 4.47 8.39
N TYR A 122 8.90 4.08 7.70
CA TYR A 122 7.55 4.51 8.05
C TYR A 122 7.17 4.21 9.50
N ALA A 123 7.75 3.16 10.10
CA ALA A 123 7.53 2.82 11.50
C ALA A 123 8.40 3.61 12.49
N GLU A 124 9.31 4.45 12.01
CA GLU A 124 10.11 5.38 12.82
C GLU A 124 9.60 6.82 12.69
N LEU A 125 8.72 7.10 11.71
CA LEU A 125 8.17 8.43 11.48
C LEU A 125 6.94 8.71 12.37
N PRO A 126 6.75 9.96 12.83
CA PRO A 126 5.50 10.38 13.43
C PRO A 126 4.32 10.16 12.46
N HIS A 127 3.15 9.83 13.02
CA HIS A 127 1.94 9.54 12.25
C HIS A 127 1.59 10.66 11.25
N GLU A 128 1.67 11.92 11.68
CA GLU A 128 1.37 13.08 10.83
C GLU A 128 2.33 13.18 9.64
N THR A 129 3.64 13.00 9.89
CA THR A 129 4.67 13.00 8.84
C THR A 129 4.42 11.87 7.85
N LYS A 130 4.18 10.64 8.33
CA LYS A 130 3.87 9.49 7.48
C LYS A 130 2.64 9.76 6.62
N ASN A 131 1.55 10.25 7.22
CA ASN A 131 0.32 10.52 6.50
C ASN A 131 0.53 11.52 5.38
N ALA A 132 1.25 12.62 5.64
CA ALA A 132 1.50 13.67 4.66
C ALA A 132 2.18 13.18 3.37
N ILE A 133 3.04 12.17 3.48
CA ILE A 133 3.81 11.59 2.36
C ILE A 133 3.29 10.23 1.89
N SER A 134 2.16 9.77 2.42
CA SER A 134 1.66 8.42 2.13
C SER A 134 0.96 8.33 0.77
N HIS A 135 1.07 7.16 0.16
CA HIS A 135 0.33 6.74 -1.04
C HIS A 135 -1.18 7.01 -0.94
N ARG A 136 -1.79 6.80 0.23
CA ARG A 136 -3.22 7.11 0.45
C ARG A 136 -3.50 8.61 0.38
N ASN A 137 -2.67 9.43 1.01
CA ASN A 137 -2.83 10.87 0.97
C ASN A 137 -2.69 11.41 -0.45
N GLU A 138 -1.74 10.88 -1.22
CA GLU A 138 -1.62 11.23 -2.65
C GLU A 138 -2.87 10.81 -3.45
N ALA A 139 -3.42 9.62 -3.21
CA ALA A 139 -4.66 9.19 -3.86
C ALA A 139 -5.85 10.10 -3.50
N PHE A 140 -5.94 10.53 -2.23
CA PHE A 140 -6.98 11.45 -1.77
C PHE A 140 -6.83 12.85 -2.37
N LYS A 141 -5.61 13.38 -2.53
CA LYS A 141 -5.39 14.67 -3.23
C LYS A 141 -5.87 14.62 -4.68
N LEU A 142 -5.60 13.51 -5.38
CA LEU A 142 -6.07 13.31 -6.75
C LEU A 142 -7.60 13.24 -6.82
N LEU A 143 -8.22 12.51 -5.89
CA LEU A 143 -9.67 12.47 -5.75
C LEU A 143 -10.23 13.87 -5.48
N GLU A 144 -9.65 14.59 -4.52
CA GLU A 144 -10.11 15.92 -4.13
C GLU A 144 -10.09 16.88 -5.32
N ALA A 145 -8.98 16.93 -6.05
CA ALA A 145 -8.82 17.81 -7.21
C ALA A 145 -9.72 17.46 -8.41
N ALA A 146 -10.21 16.22 -8.50
CA ALA A 146 -11.06 15.77 -9.60
C ALA A 146 -12.56 15.91 -9.30
N VAL A 147 -12.94 15.74 -8.04
CA VAL A 147 -14.34 15.62 -7.62
C VAL A 147 -14.87 16.91 -6.97
N PHE A 148 -14.00 17.73 -6.38
CA PHE A 148 -14.36 18.97 -5.67
C PHE A 148 -13.68 20.21 -6.27
#